data_AF-A0A960LAD4-F1
#
_entry.id   AF-A0A960LAD4-F1
#
_cell.length_a   1.000
_cell.length_b   1.000
_cell.length_c   1.000
_cell.angle_alpha   90.00
_cell.angle_beta   90.00
_cell.angle_gamma   90.00
#
_symmetry.space_group_name_H-M   'P 1'
#
loop_
_entity.id
_entity.type
_entity.pdbx_description
1 polymer ?
#
loop_
_entity_poly.entity_id
_entity_poly.type
_entity_poly.pdbx_seq_one_letter_code
_entity_poly.pdbx_strand_id
1 'polypeptide(L)'
;HFTRRVDGSVEAGPNAVLALRRAGYRWRDVDLAELFGTLTYPGFLRLAKRYWRVGAGEVRRSLSRRAFARALRRLVPELADRDLRPGGAGVRAQALDRSGRLLDDFHIVEGEGQVHVLNAPSPAATASIAIGRSIATMAEAHL
;
A
#
# COMPACT_ATOMS: atom_id res chain seq x y z
N HIS A 1 5.69 13.27 -0.94
CA HIS A 1 6.45 13.76 -2.09
C HIS A 1 5.51 14.56 -2.99
N PHE A 2 6.04 15.15 -4.07
CA PHE A 2 5.25 15.76 -5.14
C PHE A 2 5.60 15.08 -6.46
N THR A 3 4.59 14.66 -7.21
CA THR A 3 4.77 13.98 -8.50
C THR A 3 3.99 14.74 -9.56
N ARG A 4 4.69 15.26 -10.57
CA ARG A 4 4.05 15.88 -11.74
C ARG A 4 3.48 14.79 -12.64
N ARG A 5 2.20 14.89 -12.98
CA ARG A 5 1.50 14.01 -13.91
C ARG A 5 1.63 14.53 -15.35
N VAL A 6 1.32 13.66 -16.30
CA VAL A 6 1.37 13.96 -17.75
C VAL A 6 0.38 15.05 -18.17
N ASP A 7 -0.72 15.22 -17.43
CA ASP A 7 -1.73 16.26 -17.64
C ASP A 7 -1.34 17.62 -17.03
N GLY A 8 -0.11 17.74 -16.52
CA GLY A 8 0.40 18.95 -15.89
C GLY A 8 -0.03 19.14 -14.43
N SER A 9 -0.93 18.30 -13.90
CA SER A 9 -1.30 18.32 -12.48
C SER A 9 -0.17 17.81 -11.59
N VAL A 10 -0.21 18.13 -10.29
CA VAL A 10 0.77 17.67 -9.32
C VAL A 10 0.04 16.89 -8.23
N GLU A 11 0.41 15.63 -8.07
CA GLU A 11 -0.05 14.81 -6.96
C GLU A 11 0.86 15.00 -5.76
N ALA A 12 0.25 15.34 -4.64
CA ALA A 12 0.89 15.34 -3.34
C ALA A 12 0.45 14.08 -2.60
N GLY A 13 1.38 13.19 -2.30
CA GLY A 13 1.03 11.93 -1.64
C GLY A 13 2.21 10.98 -1.46
N PRO A 14 1.90 9.71 -1.14
CA PRO A 14 0.74 9.32 -0.34
C PRO A 14 1.10 9.34 1.15
N ASN A 15 0.06 9.34 1.99
CA ASN A 15 0.18 8.81 3.35
C ASN A 15 -0.10 7.31 3.27
N ALA A 16 0.71 6.48 3.94
CA ALA A 16 0.48 5.04 4.00
C ALA A 16 -0.32 4.71 5.27
N VAL A 17 -1.60 4.38 5.11
CA VAL A 17 -2.50 4.03 6.21
C VAL A 17 -3.09 2.66 6.01
N LEU A 18 -3.52 2.04 7.11
CA LEU A 18 -4.23 0.76 7.06
C LEU A 18 -5.58 0.94 6.35
N ALA A 19 -5.83 0.13 5.31
CA ALA A 19 -7.16 0.03 4.72
C ALA A 19 -8.08 -0.76 5.66
N LEU A 20 -9.30 -0.28 5.88
CA LEU A 20 -10.28 -0.91 6.77
C LEU A 20 -11.11 -2.01 6.08
N ARG A 21 -10.79 -2.27 4.81
CA ARG A 21 -11.33 -3.31 3.94
C ARG A 21 -10.32 -3.58 2.82
N ARG A 22 -10.18 -4.83 2.35
CA ARG A 22 -9.26 -5.27 1.28
C ARG A 22 -9.45 -4.51 -0.03
N ALA A 23 -10.67 -4.11 -0.34
CA ALA A 23 -11.03 -3.26 -1.47
C ALA A 23 -11.69 -1.94 -1.04
N GLY A 24 -11.28 -1.38 0.10
CA GLY A 24 -11.78 -0.12 0.64
C GLY A 24 -10.94 1.08 0.19
N TYR A 25 -11.54 1.99 -0.60
CA TYR A 25 -10.85 3.17 -1.13
C TYR A 25 -11.17 4.44 -0.32
N ARG A 26 -12.10 4.36 0.64
CA ARG A 26 -12.53 5.48 1.49
C ARG A 26 -12.47 5.06 2.96
N TRP A 27 -12.30 6.03 3.84
CA TRP A 27 -12.34 5.80 5.29
C TRP A 27 -13.64 5.17 5.81
N ARG A 28 -14.75 5.40 5.11
CA ARG A 28 -16.06 4.80 5.40
C ARG A 28 -16.24 3.38 4.88
N ASP A 29 -15.33 2.90 4.04
CA ASP A 29 -15.38 1.54 3.50
C ASP A 29 -14.77 0.59 4.54
N VAL A 30 -15.61 0.18 5.50
CA VAL A 30 -15.20 -0.64 6.64
C VAL A 30 -15.84 -2.01 6.53
N ASP A 31 -15.01 -3.05 6.68
CA ASP A 31 -15.46 -4.41 6.91
C ASP A 31 -14.90 -4.88 8.26
N LEU A 32 -15.81 -5.11 9.22
CA LEU A 32 -15.41 -5.44 10.59
C LEU A 32 -14.74 -6.81 10.68
N ALA A 33 -15.13 -7.78 9.85
CA ALA A 33 -14.56 -9.12 9.87
C ALA A 33 -13.13 -9.09 9.31
N GLU A 34 -12.91 -8.39 8.19
CA GLU A 34 -11.56 -8.22 7.62
C GLU A 34 -10.65 -7.41 8.54
N LEU A 35 -11.17 -6.34 9.14
CA LEU A 35 -10.42 -5.52 10.08
C LEU A 35 -10.05 -6.33 11.33
N PHE A 36 -10.98 -7.09 11.90
CA PHE A 36 -10.70 -7.96 13.04
C PHE A 36 -9.63 -9.01 12.70
N GLY A 37 -9.72 -9.65 11.53
CA GLY A 37 -8.69 -10.59 11.07
C GLY A 37 -7.32 -9.93 10.95
N THR A 38 -7.26 -8.67 10.49
CA THR A 38 -6.01 -7.93 10.39
C THR A 38 -5.46 -7.55 11.77
N LEU A 39 -6.31 -7.03 12.66
CA LEU A 39 -5.91 -6.60 14.00
C LEU A 39 -5.51 -7.76 14.91
N THR A 40 -6.03 -8.97 14.66
CA THR A 40 -5.66 -10.18 15.42
C THR A 40 -4.50 -10.96 14.81
N TYR A 41 -4.07 -10.62 13.58
CA TYR A 41 -2.95 -11.28 12.93
C TYR A 41 -1.62 -11.01 13.68
N PRO A 42 -0.90 -12.03 14.14
CA PRO A 42 0.33 -11.85 14.93
C PRO A 42 1.43 -11.04 14.23
N GLY A 43 1.54 -11.16 12.90
CA GLY A 43 2.49 -10.36 12.12
C GLY A 43 2.12 -8.88 12.12
N PHE A 44 0.83 -8.55 12.02
CA PHE A 44 0.35 -7.18 12.07
C PHE A 44 0.58 -6.55 13.44
N LEU A 45 0.29 -7.28 14.52
CA LEU A 45 0.56 -6.80 15.88
C LEU A 45 2.04 -6.47 16.10
N ARG A 46 2.95 -7.31 15.59
CA ARG A 46 4.40 -7.07 15.64
C ARG A 46 4.81 -5.84 14.82
N LEU A 47 4.29 -5.70 13.60
CA LEU A 47 4.52 -4.53 12.74
C LEU A 47 4.02 -3.24 13.41
N ALA A 48 2.78 -3.26 13.91
CA ALA A 48 2.15 -2.14 14.59
C ALA A 48 2.95 -1.72 15.84
N LYS A 49 3.38 -2.67 16.68
CA LYS A 49 4.22 -2.38 17.85
C LYS A 49 5.53 -1.69 17.46
N ARG A 50 6.14 -2.05 16.33
CA ARG A 50 7.39 -1.44 15.85
C ARG A 50 7.17 -0.04 15.27
N TYR A 51 6.09 0.18 14.53
CA TYR A 51 5.87 1.40 13.73
C TYR A 51 4.69 2.28 14.17
N TRP A 52 4.11 2.08 15.35
CA TRP A 52 2.90 2.78 15.80
C TRP A 52 3.01 4.31 15.74
N ARG A 53 4.18 4.88 16.06
CA ARG A 53 4.42 6.34 16.02
C ARG A 53 4.33 6.88 14.59
N VAL A 54 4.92 6.14 13.65
CA VAL A 54 4.89 6.47 12.22
C VAL A 54 3.45 6.34 11.71
N GLY A 55 2.80 5.21 11.98
CA GLY A 55 1.42 4.95 11.57
C GLY A 55 0.42 5.98 12.09
N ALA A 56 0.50 6.36 13.38
CA ALA A 56 -0.34 7.42 13.93
C ALA A 56 -0.12 8.78 13.24
N GLY A 57 1.14 9.08 12.89
CA GLY A 57 1.47 10.26 12.10
C GLY A 57 0.85 10.26 10.70
N GLU A 58 0.86 9.11 10.03
CA GLU A 58 0.22 8.91 8.71
C GLU A 58 -1.30 9.06 8.78
N VAL A 59 -1.94 8.42 9.75
CA VAL A 59 -3.40 8.51 9.96
C VAL A 59 -3.81 9.97 10.21
N ARG A 60 -3.08 10.68 11.08
CA ARG A 60 -3.35 12.10 11.36
C ARG A 60 -3.25 12.95 10.08
N ARG A 61 -2.24 12.72 9.24
CA ARG A 61 -2.10 13.45 7.97
C ARG A 61 -3.18 13.07 6.95
N SER A 62 -3.64 11.82 6.96
CA SER A 62 -4.72 11.36 6.08
C SER A 62 -6.08 11.95 6.46
N LEU A 63 -6.36 12.10 7.76
CA LEU A 63 -7.63 12.65 8.26
C LEU A 63 -7.64 14.19 8.37
N SER A 64 -6.47 14.84 8.43
CA SER A 64 -6.36 16.29 8.60
C SER A 64 -5.66 16.96 7.43
N ARG A 65 -6.45 17.68 6.61
CA ARG A 65 -5.94 18.53 5.52
C ARG A 65 -4.89 19.53 6.02
N ARG A 66 -5.09 20.12 7.20
CA ARG A 66 -4.12 21.07 7.81
C ARG A 66 -2.79 20.39 8.15
N ALA A 67 -2.84 19.20 8.74
CA ALA A 67 -1.63 18.45 9.07
C ALA A 67 -0.88 18.01 7.81
N PHE A 68 -1.62 17.62 6.76
CA PHE A 68 -1.06 17.29 5.45
C PHE A 68 -0.39 18.50 4.78
N ALA A 69 -1.09 19.63 4.70
CA ALA A 69 -0.55 20.87 4.14
C ALA A 69 0.72 21.32 4.87
N ARG A 70 0.74 21.27 6.20
CA ARG A 70 1.93 21.58 7.01
C ARG A 70 3.11 20.67 6.69
N ALA A 71 2.88 19.38 6.44
CA ALA A 71 3.94 18.45 6.07
C ALA A 71 4.50 18.76 4.67
N LEU A 72 3.62 19.07 3.72
CA LEU A 72 4.01 19.46 2.35
C LEU A 72 4.80 20.76 2.29
N ARG A 73 4.45 21.75 3.13
CA ARG A 73 5.16 23.03 3.24
C ARG A 73 6.62 22.92 3.65
N ARG A 74 7.04 21.78 4.21
CA ARG A 74 8.46 21.52 4.48
C ARG A 74 9.28 21.36 3.19
N LEU A 75 8.62 21.01 2.09
CA LEU A 75 9.23 20.85 0.77
C LEU A 75 8.91 22.02 -0.16
N VAL A 76 7.69 22.58 -0.07
CA VAL A 76 7.23 23.72 -0.87
C VAL A 76 6.57 24.77 0.04
N PRO A 77 7.35 25.70 0.61
CA PRO A 77 6.86 26.67 1.59
C PRO A 77 5.72 27.56 1.09
N GLU A 78 5.69 27.86 -0.22
CA GLU A 78 4.70 28.74 -0.86
C GLU A 78 3.31 28.10 -1.02
N LEU A 79 3.17 26.80 -0.72
CA LEU A 79 1.92 26.06 -0.88
C LEU A 79 0.80 26.66 0.00
N ALA A 80 -0.23 27.20 -0.64
CA ALA A 80 -1.42 27.70 0.04
C ALA A 80 -2.43 26.59 0.27
N ASP A 81 -3.27 26.72 1.31
CA ASP A 81 -4.31 25.72 1.61
C ASP A 81 -5.28 25.54 0.43
N ARG A 82 -5.52 26.59 -0.37
CA ARG A 82 -6.39 26.56 -1.56
C ARG A 82 -5.83 25.73 -2.73
N ASP A 83 -4.52 25.46 -2.74
CA ASP A 83 -3.86 24.73 -3.82
C ASP A 83 -4.08 23.21 -3.70
N LEU A 84 -4.54 22.75 -2.52
CA LEU A 84 -4.80 21.34 -2.24
C LEU A 84 -6.24 20.95 -2.53
N ARG A 85 -6.43 19.96 -3.39
CA ARG A 85 -7.72 19.30 -3.63
C ARG A 85 -7.64 17.82 -3.20
N PRO A 86 -8.77 17.19 -2.81
CA PRO A 86 -8.77 15.75 -2.54
C PRO A 86 -8.25 14.96 -3.74
N GLY A 87 -7.27 14.09 -3.50
CA GLY A 87 -6.78 13.14 -4.48
C GLY A 87 -7.51 11.80 -4.41
N GLY A 88 -7.16 10.90 -5.33
CA GLY A 88 -7.59 9.51 -5.27
C GLY A 88 -6.92 8.71 -4.15
N ALA A 89 -7.45 7.53 -3.89
CA ALA A 89 -6.83 6.54 -3.01
C ALA A 89 -6.49 5.27 -3.82
N GLY A 90 -5.50 4.52 -3.35
CA GLY A 90 -5.16 3.21 -3.89
C GLY A 90 -4.91 2.24 -2.75
N VAL A 91 -5.33 0.98 -2.91
CA VAL A 91 -5.05 -0.09 -1.96
C VAL A 91 -3.91 -0.95 -2.50
N ARG A 92 -2.91 -1.21 -1.66
CA ARG A 92 -1.81 -2.11 -1.98
C ARG A 92 -1.99 -3.41 -1.21
N ALA A 93 -2.19 -4.50 -1.95
CA ALA A 93 -2.15 -5.85 -1.40
C ALA A 93 -0.69 -6.24 -1.19
N GLN A 94 -0.16 -5.98 0.00
CA GLN A 94 1.22 -6.29 0.37
C GLN A 94 1.24 -7.39 1.42
N ALA A 95 1.93 -8.48 1.12
CA ALA A 95 2.05 -9.59 2.05
C ALA A 95 2.87 -9.19 3.29
N LEU A 96 2.44 -9.71 4.43
CA LEU A 96 3.07 -9.53 5.73
C LEU A 96 3.30 -10.90 6.33
N ASP A 97 4.55 -11.24 6.61
CA ASP A 97 4.85 -12.52 7.25
C ASP A 97 4.50 -12.52 8.75
N ARG A 98 4.52 -13.71 9.35
CA ARG A 98 4.23 -13.85 10.77
C ARG A 98 5.22 -13.07 11.63
N SER A 99 6.46 -12.84 11.20
CA SER A 99 7.44 -12.06 12.00
C SER A 99 7.10 -10.57 12.08
N GLY A 100 6.17 -10.10 11.23
CA GLY A 100 5.81 -8.70 11.09
C GLY A 100 6.68 -7.96 10.06
N ARG A 101 7.34 -8.70 9.17
CA ARG A 101 8.08 -8.15 8.04
C ARG A 101 7.17 -8.14 6.80
N LEU A 102 7.10 -6.97 6.19
CA LEU A 102 6.46 -6.79 4.89
C LEU A 102 7.34 -7.41 3.80
N LEU A 103 6.73 -8.15 2.88
CA LEU A 103 7.47 -8.72 1.75
C LEU A 103 7.59 -7.63 0.66
N ASP A 104 8.83 -7.28 0.36
CA ASP A 104 9.15 -6.18 -0.57
C ASP A 104 9.17 -6.63 -2.05
N ASP A 105 9.34 -7.93 -2.30
CA ASP A 105 9.46 -8.51 -3.64
C ASP A 105 8.40 -9.61 -3.90
N PHE A 106 8.38 -10.14 -5.11
CA PHE A 106 7.53 -11.26 -5.47
C PHE A 106 7.74 -12.45 -4.54
N HIS A 107 6.65 -13.08 -4.15
CA HIS A 107 6.68 -14.33 -3.41
C HIS A 107 5.83 -15.35 -4.13
N ILE A 108 6.50 -16.28 -4.80
CA ILE A 108 5.89 -17.34 -5.59
C ILE A 108 6.26 -18.66 -4.92
N VAL A 109 5.28 -19.54 -4.74
CA VAL A 109 5.45 -20.88 -4.17
C VAL A 109 4.91 -21.91 -5.15
N GLU A 110 5.71 -22.93 -5.42
CA GLU A 110 5.36 -24.05 -6.27
C GLU A 110 4.93 -25.25 -5.43
N GLY A 111 3.91 -25.95 -5.88
CA GLY A 111 3.46 -27.24 -5.36
C GLY A 111 3.08 -28.16 -6.52
N GLU A 112 2.70 -29.40 -6.22
CA GLU A 112 2.33 -30.36 -7.27
C GLU A 112 1.17 -29.83 -8.13
N GLY A 113 1.45 -29.56 -9.40
CA GLY A 113 0.49 -29.01 -10.36
C GLY A 113 0.05 -27.57 -10.09
N GLN A 114 0.76 -26.82 -9.24
CA GLN A 114 0.29 -25.53 -8.72
C GLN A 114 1.40 -24.49 -8.60
N VAL A 115 1.10 -23.25 -9.03
CA VAL A 115 1.95 -22.07 -8.83
C VAL A 115 1.13 -21.00 -8.09
N HIS A 116 1.55 -20.64 -6.88
CA HIS A 116 0.87 -19.64 -6.05
C HIS A 116 1.63 -18.32 -6.04
N VAL A 117 1.02 -17.25 -6.56
CA VAL A 117 1.57 -15.88 -6.46
C VAL A 117 1.04 -15.22 -5.20
N LEU A 118 1.81 -15.31 -4.11
CA LEU A 118 1.40 -14.86 -2.77
C LEU A 118 1.71 -13.38 -2.51
N ASN A 119 2.70 -12.83 -3.19
CA ASN A 119 3.02 -11.40 -3.14
C ASN A 119 3.47 -10.94 -4.52
N ALA A 120 2.90 -9.82 -4.98
CA ALA A 120 3.30 -9.15 -6.21
C ALA A 120 3.13 -7.63 -6.02
N PRO A 121 3.92 -7.02 -5.12
CA PRO A 121 3.77 -5.62 -4.76
C PRO A 121 4.31 -4.72 -5.88
N SER A 122 4.19 -3.40 -5.72
CA SER A 122 4.81 -2.44 -6.64
C SER A 122 6.32 -2.72 -6.78
N PRO A 123 6.87 -2.76 -8.00
CA PRO A 123 6.28 -2.23 -9.23
C PRO A 123 5.73 -3.34 -10.14
N ALA A 124 4.91 -4.25 -9.62
CA ALA A 124 4.30 -5.34 -10.40
C ALA A 124 3.69 -4.90 -11.73
N ALA A 125 3.13 -3.68 -11.84
CA ALA A 125 2.67 -3.13 -13.11
C ALA A 125 3.80 -2.97 -14.15
N THR A 126 4.96 -2.45 -13.77
CA THR A 126 6.11 -2.27 -14.70
C THR A 126 6.81 -3.59 -14.99
N ALA A 127 6.79 -4.53 -14.05
CA ALA A 127 7.38 -5.87 -14.22
C ALA A 127 6.39 -6.92 -14.75
N SER A 128 5.15 -6.54 -15.07
CA SER A 128 4.02 -7.45 -15.36
C SER A 128 4.33 -8.46 -16.47
N ILE A 129 4.94 -8.02 -17.57
CA ILE A 129 5.29 -8.89 -18.70
C ILE A 129 6.44 -9.86 -18.32
N ALA A 130 7.42 -9.38 -17.56
CA ALA A 130 8.55 -10.20 -17.14
C ALA A 130 8.09 -11.29 -16.16
N ILE A 131 7.35 -10.91 -15.12
CA ILE A 131 6.83 -11.86 -14.13
C ILE A 131 5.81 -12.83 -14.75
N GLY A 132 4.98 -12.36 -15.69
CA GLY A 132 4.05 -13.22 -16.42
C GLY A 132 4.77 -14.32 -17.20
N ARG A 133 5.89 -14.00 -17.85
CA ARG A 133 6.74 -15.01 -18.52
C ARG A 133 7.37 -15.99 -17.54
N SER A 134 7.89 -15.50 -16.41
CA SER A 134 8.45 -16.38 -15.38
C SER A 134 7.41 -17.35 -14.82
N ILE A 135 6.19 -16.88 -14.53
CA ILE A 135 5.08 -17.71 -14.04
C ILE A 135 4.67 -18.74 -15.10
N ALA A 136 4.58 -18.35 -16.38
CA ALA A 136 4.25 -19.28 -17.46
C ALA A 136 5.30 -20.40 -17.58
N THR A 137 6.59 -20.05 -17.50
CA THR A 137 7.69 -21.02 -17.53
C THR A 137 7.63 -21.98 -16.33
N MET A 138 7.33 -21.48 -15.12
CA MET A 138 7.13 -22.32 -13.95
C MET A 138 5.96 -23.28 -14.18
N ALA A 139 4.82 -22.78 -14.66
CA ALA A 139 3.63 -23.60 -14.90
C ALA A 139 3.86 -24.71 -15.94
N GLU A 140 4.63 -24.45 -17.01
CA GLU A 140 5.01 -25.46 -18.01
C GLU A 140 5.81 -26.62 -17.41
N ALA A 141 6.62 -26.38 -16.37
CA ALA A 141 7.38 -27.42 -15.69
C ALA A 141 6.51 -28.36 -14.82
N HIS A 142 5.25 -28.00 -14.58
CA HIS A 142 4.27 -28.82 -13.85
C HIS A 142 3.29 -29.56 -14.78
N LEU A 143 3.42 -29.41 -16.10
CA LEU A 143 2.67 -30.15 -17.11
C LEU A 143 3.36 -31.48 -17.46
#